data_AF-A0A347WK41-F1
#
_entry.id   AF-A0A347WK41-F1
#
_cell.length_a   1.000
_cell.length_b   1.000
_cell.length_c   1.000
_cell.angle_alpha   90.00
_cell.angle_beta   90.00
_cell.angle_gamma   90.00
#
_symmetry.space_group_name_H-M   'P 1'
#
loop_
_entity.id
_entity.type
_entity.pdbx_description
1 polymer ?
#
loop_
_entity_poly.entity_id
_entity_poly.type
_entity_poly.pdbx_seq_one_letter_code
_entity_poly.pdbx_strand_id
1 'polypeptide(L)'
;MTHSFWLDVLKLGLSNILVYTKSQTKVIGLTILLFTMGFVWVDLSFGWALLIAIGISILDLLPVIGAGMVFIPWILVEWLTGDASQGWKLLAIYVLVEVITELIEPFFLGRDLAMPLWLPAVIMILCSILFNVWGILIASLAIPFISAYRTVLAKYRT
;
A
#
# COMPACT_ATOMS: atom_id res chain seq x y z
N MET A 1 -22.87 19.81 -22.47
CA MET A 1 -22.01 18.70 -21.97
C MET A 1 -20.98 19.13 -20.92
N THR A 2 -20.86 20.40 -20.52
CA THR A 2 -19.66 20.86 -19.79
C THR A 2 -19.80 20.94 -18.26
N HIS A 3 -20.85 21.56 -17.71
CA HIS A 3 -20.91 21.80 -16.25
C HIS A 3 -21.29 20.55 -15.42
N SER A 4 -22.25 19.74 -15.89
CA SER A 4 -22.68 18.53 -15.16
C SER A 4 -21.58 17.46 -15.12
N PHE A 5 -20.81 17.33 -16.20
CA PHE A 5 -19.74 16.34 -16.31
C PHE A 5 -18.66 16.53 -15.24
N TRP A 6 -18.11 17.75 -15.10
CA TRP A 6 -17.03 18.01 -14.13
C TRP A 6 -17.51 17.87 -12.68
N LEU A 7 -18.76 18.23 -12.39
CA LEU A 7 -19.36 18.00 -11.07
C LEU A 7 -19.52 16.50 -10.77
N ASP A 8 -19.92 15.70 -11.75
CA ASP A 8 -20.04 14.25 -11.60
C ASP A 8 -18.67 13.62 -11.34
N VAL A 9 -17.63 14.05 -12.06
CA VAL A 9 -16.24 13.58 -11.87
C VAL A 9 -15.73 13.95 -10.47
N LEU A 10 -15.96 15.19 -10.01
CA LEU A 10 -15.53 15.62 -8.68
C LEU A 10 -16.25 14.86 -7.57
N LYS A 11 -17.57 14.73 -7.64
CA LYS A 11 -18.36 14.00 -6.64
C LYS A 11 -17.97 12.53 -6.59
N LEU A 12 -17.83 11.89 -7.74
CA LEU A 12 -17.44 10.49 -7.82
C LEU A 12 -15.98 10.28 -7.39
N GLY A 13 -15.08 11.20 -7.75
CA GLY A 13 -13.69 11.18 -7.31
C GLY A 13 -13.56 11.22 -5.79
N LEU A 14 -14.28 12.15 -5.14
CA LEU A 14 -14.33 12.22 -3.68
C LEU A 14 -14.92 10.95 -3.05
N SER A 15 -15.98 10.39 -3.64
CA SER A 15 -16.54 9.10 -3.19
C SER A 15 -15.54 7.95 -3.36
N ASN A 16 -14.78 7.95 -4.45
CA ASN A 16 -13.78 6.92 -4.74
C ASN A 16 -12.60 6.98 -3.78
N ILE A 17 -12.30 8.13 -3.17
CA ILE A 17 -11.30 8.21 -2.09
C ILE A 17 -11.73 7.32 -0.92
N LEU A 18 -13.01 7.31 -0.54
CA LEU A 18 -13.50 6.41 0.52
C LEU A 18 -13.38 4.94 0.12
N VAL A 19 -13.60 4.61 -1.16
CA VAL A 19 -13.42 3.26 -1.69
C VAL A 19 -11.94 2.87 -1.65
N TYR A 20 -11.05 3.77 -2.04
CA TYR A 20 -9.61 3.60 -1.93
C TYR A 20 -9.19 3.34 -0.47
N THR A 21 -9.64 4.15 0.48
CA THR A 21 -9.34 3.96 1.91
C THR A 21 -9.82 2.60 2.42
N LYS A 22 -11.01 2.14 2.00
CA LYS A 22 -11.51 0.80 2.34
C LYS A 22 -10.64 -0.31 1.76
N SER A 23 -10.15 -0.12 0.54
CA SER A 23 -9.22 -1.03 -0.12
C SER A 23 -7.91 -1.13 0.67
N GLN A 24 -7.34 0.02 1.05
CA GLN A 24 -6.13 0.10 1.86
C GLN A 24 -6.29 -0.56 3.23
N THR A 25 -7.47 -0.48 3.86
CA THR A 25 -7.73 -1.19 5.12
C THR A 25 -7.60 -2.71 4.98
N LYS A 26 -7.95 -3.28 3.82
CA LYS A 26 -7.76 -4.72 3.55
C LYS A 26 -6.28 -5.06 3.43
N VAL A 27 -5.50 -4.20 2.77
CA VAL A 27 -4.05 -4.34 2.63
C VAL A 27 -3.40 -4.31 4.02
N ILE A 28 -3.69 -3.29 4.83
CA ILE A 28 -3.19 -3.17 6.22
C ILE A 28 -3.55 -4.39 7.07
N GLY A 29 -4.80 -4.87 6.96
CA GLY A 29 -5.21 -6.08 7.68
C GLY A 29 -4.37 -7.29 7.30
N LEU A 30 -4.05 -7.43 6.01
CA LEU A 30 -3.17 -8.49 5.52
C LEU A 30 -1.72 -8.31 5.99
N THR A 31 -1.16 -7.10 5.93
CA THR A 31 0.23 -6.84 6.36
C THR A 31 0.41 -7.14 7.85
N ILE A 32 -0.56 -6.76 8.69
CA ILE A 32 -0.54 -7.10 10.12
C ILE A 32 -0.48 -8.61 10.32
N LEU A 33 -1.30 -9.38 9.59
CA LEU A 33 -1.30 -10.84 9.69
C LEU A 33 0.04 -11.44 9.24
N LEU A 34 0.57 -10.99 8.10
CA LEU A 34 1.83 -11.49 7.54
C LEU A 34 3.02 -11.16 8.44
N PHE A 35 3.12 -9.92 8.94
CA PHE A 35 4.17 -9.54 9.89
C PHE A 35 4.04 -10.29 11.21
N THR A 36 2.82 -10.46 11.74
CA THR A 36 2.62 -11.24 12.97
C THR A 36 3.09 -12.68 12.79
N MET A 37 2.73 -13.33 11.67
CA MET A 37 3.19 -14.68 11.34
C MET A 37 4.72 -14.75 11.19
N GLY A 38 5.31 -13.78 10.51
CA GLY A 38 6.76 -13.66 10.35
C GLY A 38 7.46 -13.52 11.70
N PHE A 39 7.00 -12.61 12.57
CA PHE A 39 7.62 -12.41 13.88
C PHE A 39 7.47 -13.62 14.80
N VAL A 40 6.32 -14.32 14.78
CA VAL A 40 6.15 -15.58 15.52
C VAL A 40 7.10 -16.66 15.02
N TRP A 41 7.37 -16.71 13.70
CA TRP A 41 8.35 -17.64 13.11
C TRP A 41 9.80 -17.34 13.55
N VAL A 42 10.07 -16.12 14.01
CA VAL A 42 11.38 -15.69 14.53
C VAL A 42 11.40 -15.72 16.07
N ASP A 43 10.55 -16.56 16.66
CA ASP A 43 10.47 -16.82 18.09
C ASP A 43 10.05 -15.61 18.94
N LEU A 44 9.42 -14.60 18.33
CA LEU A 44 8.83 -13.47 19.06
C LEU A 44 7.49 -13.90 19.66
N SER A 45 7.24 -13.53 20.93
CA SER A 45 5.98 -13.91 21.57
C SER A 45 4.79 -13.27 20.86
N PHE A 46 3.67 -14.00 20.76
CA PHE A 46 2.52 -13.57 19.97
C PHE A 46 2.00 -12.17 20.35
N GLY A 47 2.00 -11.84 21.64
CA GLY A 47 1.58 -10.52 22.11
C GLY A 47 2.47 -9.38 21.60
N TRP A 48 3.80 -9.58 21.63
CA TRP A 48 4.75 -8.59 21.11
C TRP A 48 4.75 -8.55 19.57
N ALA A 49 4.66 -9.72 18.92
CA ALA A 49 4.57 -9.84 17.47
C ALA A 49 3.37 -9.05 16.92
N LEU A 50 2.19 -9.21 17.50
CA LEU A 50 1.00 -8.49 17.09
C LEU A 50 1.12 -6.98 17.29
N LEU A 51 1.62 -6.54 18.46
CA LEU A 51 1.79 -5.13 18.77
C LEU A 51 2.77 -4.44 17.80
N ILE A 52 3.92 -5.07 17.54
CA ILE A 52 4.93 -4.54 16.61
C ILE A 52 4.40 -4.56 15.18
N ALA A 53 3.72 -5.62 14.75
CA ALA A 53 3.13 -5.70 13.41
C ALA A 53 2.08 -4.60 13.17
N ILE A 54 1.24 -4.30 14.18
CA ILE A 54 0.30 -3.18 14.12
C ILE A 54 1.05 -1.85 14.00
N GLY A 55 2.06 -1.62 14.84
CA GLY A 55 2.86 -0.41 14.81
C GLY A 55 3.52 -0.18 13.44
N ILE A 56 4.17 -1.21 12.90
CA ILE A 56 4.82 -1.16 11.58
C ILE A 56 3.80 -0.92 10.48
N SER A 57 2.66 -1.62 10.48
CA SER A 57 1.64 -1.47 9.43
C SER A 57 0.97 -0.09 9.45
N ILE A 58 0.89 0.57 10.61
CA ILE A 58 0.44 1.96 10.71
C ILE A 58 1.50 2.91 10.14
N LEU A 59 2.78 2.67 10.41
CA LEU A 59 3.87 3.46 9.82
C LEU A 59 3.97 3.26 8.30
N ASP A 60 3.65 2.06 7.82
CA ASP A 60 3.63 1.70 6.41
C ASP A 60 2.52 2.42 5.62
N LEU A 61 1.43 2.79 6.30
CA LEU A 61 0.41 3.68 5.74
C LEU A 61 0.97 5.05 5.36
N LEU A 62 2.10 5.46 5.95
CA LEU A 62 2.77 6.70 5.58
C LEU A 62 3.61 6.44 4.32
N PRO A 63 3.26 7.06 3.17
CA PRO A 63 3.83 6.75 1.86
C PRO A 63 5.32 7.10 1.70
N VAL A 64 5.96 7.65 2.74
CA VAL A 64 7.37 8.06 2.75
C VAL A 64 8.20 7.20 3.72
N ILE A 65 7.58 6.67 4.78
CA ILE A 65 8.30 6.07 5.91
C ILE A 65 8.39 4.55 5.75
N GLY A 66 7.28 3.89 5.37
CA GLY A 66 7.24 2.47 5.07
C GLY A 66 7.64 1.55 6.24
N ALA A 67 7.50 0.24 6.05
CA ALA A 67 8.04 -0.75 6.97
C ALA A 67 9.59 -0.73 7.03
N GLY A 68 10.25 -0.31 5.95
CA GLY A 68 11.71 -0.25 5.84
C GLY A 68 12.39 0.61 6.91
N MET A 69 11.73 1.67 7.40
CA MET A 69 12.28 2.50 8.48
C MET A 69 12.47 1.72 9.79
N VAL A 70 11.66 0.69 10.03
CA VAL A 70 11.80 -0.16 11.23
C VAL A 70 12.69 -1.34 10.95
N PHE A 71 12.49 -2.03 9.83
CA PHE A 71 13.24 -3.24 9.49
C PHE A 71 14.72 -2.96 9.21
N ILE A 72 15.07 -1.93 8.44
CA ILE A 72 16.46 -1.69 8.04
C ILE A 72 17.36 -1.43 9.26
N PRO A 73 17.04 -0.50 10.19
CA PRO A 73 17.86 -0.31 11.38
C PRO A 73 17.93 -1.56 12.26
N TRP A 74 16.82 -2.30 12.40
CA TRP A 74 16.80 -3.51 13.22
C TRP A 74 17.73 -4.58 12.64
N ILE A 75 17.62 -4.86 11.34
CA ILE A 75 18.48 -5.82 10.63
C ILE A 75 19.96 -5.43 10.79
N LEU A 76 20.29 -4.15 10.62
CA LEU A 76 21.65 -3.65 10.79
C LEU A 76 22.16 -3.83 12.21
N VAL A 77 21.33 -3.57 13.23
CA VAL A 77 21.71 -3.79 14.64
C VAL A 77 22.03 -5.25 14.88
N GLU A 78 21.19 -6.21 14.44
CA GLU A 78 21.44 -7.65 14.63
C GLU A 78 22.75 -8.11 13.98
N TRP A 79 23.04 -7.59 12.77
CA TRP A 79 24.30 -7.90 12.09
C TRP A 79 25.53 -7.31 12.80
N LEU A 80 25.40 -6.11 13.37
CA LEU A 80 26.50 -5.45 14.09
C LEU A 80 26.73 -6.03 15.49
N THR A 81 25.70 -6.57 16.15
CA THR A 81 25.81 -7.20 17.48
C THR A 81 26.24 -8.66 17.43
N GLY A 82 26.33 -9.26 16.23
CA GLY A 82 26.84 -10.60 16.00
C GLY A 82 25.78 -11.68 15.84
N ASP A 83 24.48 -11.35 15.91
CA ASP A 83 23.40 -12.29 15.58
C ASP A 83 23.01 -12.19 14.09
N ALA A 84 23.92 -12.66 13.24
CA ALA A 84 23.71 -12.67 11.80
C ALA A 84 22.45 -13.46 11.41
N SER A 85 22.15 -14.55 12.14
CA SER A 85 21.00 -15.42 11.90
C SER A 85 19.69 -14.66 12.04
N GLN A 86 19.53 -13.89 13.13
CA GLN A 86 18.35 -13.08 13.38
C GLN A 86 18.16 -12.00 12.31
N GLY A 87 19.23 -11.30 11.92
CA GLY A 87 19.17 -10.28 10.86
C GLY A 87 18.71 -10.84 9.52
N TRP A 88 19.17 -12.04 9.13
CA TRP A 88 18.70 -12.71 7.89
C TRP A 88 17.24 -13.13 7.95
N LYS A 89 16.76 -13.60 9.11
CA LYS A 89 15.33 -13.93 9.30
C LYS A 89 14.46 -12.69 9.17
N LEU A 90 14.85 -11.58 9.79
CA LEU A 90 14.14 -10.30 9.70
C LEU A 90 14.13 -9.75 8.27
N LEU A 91 15.25 -9.83 7.56
CA LEU A 91 15.32 -9.45 6.14
C LEU A 91 14.38 -10.30 5.28
N ALA A 92 14.32 -11.61 5.51
CA ALA A 92 13.42 -12.50 4.77
C ALA A 92 11.96 -12.12 4.99
N ILE A 93 11.55 -11.83 6.22
CA ILE A 93 10.19 -11.35 6.53
C ILE A 93 9.92 -10.04 5.79
N TYR A 94 10.82 -9.07 5.94
CA TYR A 94 10.67 -7.75 5.35
C TYR A 94 10.41 -7.84 3.83
N VAL A 95 11.30 -8.52 3.11
CA VAL A 95 11.21 -8.66 1.65
C VAL A 95 9.96 -9.45 1.25
N LEU A 96 9.65 -10.56 1.93
CA LEU A 96 8.47 -11.36 1.60
C LEU A 96 7.17 -10.58 1.78
N VAL A 97 7.03 -9.86 2.89
CA VAL A 97 5.81 -9.10 3.18
C VAL A 97 5.68 -7.92 2.23
N GLU A 98 6.76 -7.18 1.94
CA GLU A 98 6.71 -6.09 0.95
C GLU A 98 6.29 -6.59 -0.43
N VAL A 99 6.94 -7.66 -0.94
CA VAL A 99 6.59 -8.21 -2.26
C VAL A 99 5.14 -8.67 -2.32
N ILE A 100 4.64 -9.35 -1.29
CA ILE A 100 3.24 -9.78 -1.25
C ILE A 100 2.30 -8.57 -1.24
N THR A 101 2.64 -7.54 -0.48
CA THR A 101 1.81 -6.33 -0.32
C THR A 101 1.76 -5.51 -1.60
N GLU A 102 2.90 -5.28 -2.25
CA GLU A 102 3.00 -4.55 -3.52
C GLU A 102 2.22 -5.23 -4.66
N LEU A 103 2.15 -6.56 -4.66
CA LEU A 103 1.36 -7.31 -5.66
C LEU A 103 -0.15 -7.27 -5.36
N ILE A 104 -0.51 -7.25 -4.09
CA ILE A 104 -1.90 -7.32 -3.64
C ILE A 104 -2.62 -5.97 -3.67
N GLU A 105 -1.89 -4.87 -3.44
CA GLU A 105 -2.43 -3.52 -3.49
C GLU A 105 -3.10 -3.18 -4.84
N PRO A 106 -2.43 -3.30 -6.02
CA PRO A 106 -3.08 -3.01 -7.30
C PRO A 106 -4.23 -3.97 -7.60
N PHE A 107 -4.19 -5.18 -7.04
CA PHE A 107 -5.28 -6.15 -7.16
C PHE A 107 -6.55 -5.68 -6.45
N PHE A 108 -6.44 -5.28 -5.18
CA PHE A 108 -7.57 -4.75 -4.44
C PHE A 108 -8.08 -3.42 -5.02
N LEU A 109 -7.18 -2.52 -5.40
CA LEU A 109 -7.54 -1.23 -6.00
C LEU A 109 -8.26 -1.40 -7.33
N GLY A 110 -7.75 -2.26 -8.22
CA GLY A 110 -8.39 -2.55 -9.50
C GLY A 110 -9.82 -3.09 -9.32
N ARG A 111 -9.98 -4.06 -8.42
CA ARG A 111 -11.27 -4.67 -8.11
C ARG A 111 -12.26 -3.69 -7.47
N ASP A 112 -11.82 -2.91 -6.47
CA ASP A 112 -12.69 -2.03 -5.70
C ASP A 112 -13.07 -0.75 -6.48
N LEU A 113 -12.18 -0.23 -7.33
CA LEU A 113 -12.42 0.97 -8.15
C LEU A 113 -12.89 0.67 -9.58
N ALA A 114 -13.26 -0.59 -9.86
CA ALA A 114 -13.70 -1.07 -11.18
C ALA A 114 -12.74 -0.70 -12.32
N MET A 115 -11.43 -0.75 -12.03
CA MET A 115 -10.37 -0.51 -13.00
C MET A 115 -9.73 -1.82 -13.45
N PRO A 116 -9.14 -1.88 -14.66
CA PRO A 116 -8.19 -2.94 -15.01
C PRO A 116 -7.05 -2.97 -13.99
N LEU A 117 -6.68 -4.18 -13.54
CA LEU A 117 -5.66 -4.41 -12.49
C LEU A 117 -4.30 -3.76 -12.81
N TRP A 118 -3.94 -3.68 -14.08
CA TRP A 118 -2.68 -3.08 -14.53
C TRP A 118 -2.65 -1.56 -14.39
N LEU A 119 -3.81 -0.88 -14.38
CA LEU A 119 -3.86 0.57 -14.45
C LEU A 119 -3.37 1.24 -13.14
N PRO A 120 -3.82 0.84 -11.94
CA PRO A 120 -3.24 1.33 -10.68
C PRO A 120 -1.72 1.11 -10.60
N ALA A 121 -1.24 -0.08 -10.96
CA ALA A 121 0.19 -0.41 -10.95
C ALA A 121 1.01 0.52 -11.86
N VAL A 122 0.54 0.76 -13.09
CA VAL A 122 1.20 1.68 -14.03
C VAL A 122 1.19 3.11 -13.49
N ILE A 123 0.09 3.58 -12.90
CA ILE A 123 0.02 4.92 -12.31
C ILE A 123 1.01 5.05 -11.15
N MET A 124 1.08 4.07 -10.26
CA MET A 124 2.04 4.06 -9.14
C MET A 124 3.48 4.13 -9.65
N ILE A 125 3.85 3.28 -10.61
CA ILE A 125 5.20 3.27 -11.19
C ILE A 125 5.53 4.61 -11.86
N LEU A 126 4.63 5.13 -12.70
CA LEU A 126 4.85 6.39 -13.42
C LEU A 126 5.00 7.56 -12.47
N CYS A 127 4.12 7.69 -11.47
CA CYS A 127 4.21 8.77 -10.50
C CYS A 127 5.50 8.66 -9.69
N SER A 128 5.90 7.46 -9.26
CA SER A 128 7.17 7.23 -8.54
C SER A 128 8.40 7.60 -9.36
N ILE A 129 8.41 7.32 -10.67
CA ILE A 129 9.51 7.74 -11.57
C ILE A 129 9.55 9.26 -11.75
N LEU A 130 8.39 9.91 -11.92
CA LEU A 130 8.31 11.34 -12.23
C LEU A 130 8.56 12.24 -11.02
N PHE A 131 8.09 11.82 -9.84
CA PHE A 131 8.07 12.65 -8.64
C PHE A 131 8.87 12.05 -7.48
N ASN A 132 9.62 10.96 -7.73
CA ASN A 132 10.40 10.23 -6.74
C ASN A 132 9.52 9.78 -5.56
N VAL A 133 9.96 9.94 -4.32
CA VAL A 133 9.20 9.64 -3.09
C VAL A 133 7.81 10.28 -3.06
N TRP A 134 7.63 11.47 -3.66
CA TRP A 134 6.32 12.14 -3.73
C TRP A 134 5.35 11.50 -4.73
N GLY A 135 5.87 10.63 -5.61
CA GLY A 135 5.08 9.93 -6.61
C GLY A 135 4.01 9.02 -6.01
N ILE A 136 4.31 8.37 -4.90
CA ILE A 136 3.36 7.47 -4.22
C ILE A 136 2.17 8.28 -3.69
N LEU A 137 2.45 9.42 -3.04
CA LEU A 137 1.42 10.36 -2.56
C LEU A 137 0.53 10.86 -3.71
N ILE A 138 1.14 11.24 -4.82
CA ILE A 138 0.43 11.71 -6.01
C ILE A 138 -0.42 10.59 -6.62
N ALA A 139 0.10 9.36 -6.67
CA ALA A 139 -0.63 8.20 -7.16
C ALA A 139 -1.88 7.88 -6.31
N SER A 140 -1.75 7.91 -4.98
CA SER A 140 -2.88 7.67 -4.06
C SER A 140 -4.01 8.69 -4.25
N LEU A 141 -3.69 9.93 -4.62
CA LEU A 141 -4.68 10.94 -4.96
C LEU A 141 -5.19 10.78 -6.40
N ALA A 142 -4.33 10.49 -7.37
CA ALA A 142 -4.69 10.43 -8.78
C ALA A 142 -5.60 9.24 -9.13
N ILE A 143 -5.35 8.05 -8.56
CA ILE A 143 -6.07 6.81 -8.88
C ILE A 143 -7.60 6.96 -8.68
N PRO A 144 -8.11 7.45 -7.54
CA PRO A 144 -9.55 7.69 -7.35
C PRO A 144 -10.19 8.59 -8.41
N PHE A 145 -9.52 9.70 -8.78
CA PHE A 145 -10.02 10.65 -9.77
C PHE A 145 -9.96 10.10 -11.20
N ILE A 146 -8.93 9.32 -11.54
CA ILE A 146 -8.84 8.66 -12.84
C ILE A 146 -9.96 7.61 -12.98
N SER A 147 -10.31 6.89 -11.90
CA SER A 147 -11.44 5.94 -11.91
C SER A 147 -12.74 6.70 -12.15
N ALA A 148 -12.92 7.82 -11.44
CA ALA A 148 -14.10 8.64 -11.56
C ALA A 148 -14.26 9.19 -12.99
N TYR A 149 -13.20 9.76 -13.56
CA TYR A 149 -13.20 10.27 -14.92
C TYR A 149 -13.60 9.19 -15.94
N ARG A 150 -13.02 7.99 -15.86
CA ARG A 150 -13.34 6.88 -16.78
C ARG A 150 -14.79 6.43 -16.65
N THR A 151 -15.29 6.36 -15.42
CA THR A 151 -16.67 5.93 -15.12
C THR A 151 -17.68 6.94 -15.67
N VAL A 152 -17.45 8.23 -15.43
CA VAL A 152 -18.32 9.29 -15.94
C VAL A 152 -18.23 9.35 -17.47
N LEU A 153 -17.05 9.27 -18.06
CA LEU A 153 -16.88 9.28 -19.51
C LEU A 153 -17.65 8.13 -20.19
N ALA A 154 -17.61 6.93 -19.62
CA ALA A 154 -18.36 5.78 -20.14
C ALA A 154 -19.89 6.04 -20.09
N LYS A 155 -20.38 6.64 -19.00
CA LYS A 155 -21.80 6.97 -18.82
C LYS A 155 -22.33 8.01 -19.83
N TYR A 156 -21.50 8.98 -20.23
CA TYR A 156 -21.90 10.02 -21.20
C TYR A 156 -21.71 9.59 -22.67
N ARG A 157 -21.08 8.43 -22.92
CA ARG A 157 -20.87 7.89 -24.27
C ARG A 157 -22.00 6.94 -24.72
N THR A 158 -22.78 6.43 -23.77
CA THR A 158 -24.00 5.62 -23.97
C THR A 158 -25.24 6.50 -23.93
#